data_AF-A0AAX3U227-F1
#
_entry.id   AF-A0AAX3U227-F1
#
_cell.length_a   1.000
_cell.length_b   1.000
_cell.length_c   1.000
_cell.angle_alpha   90.00
_cell.angle_beta   90.00
_cell.angle_gamma   90.00
#
_symmetry.space_group_name_H-M   'P 1'
#
loop_
_entity.id
_entity.type
_entity.pdbx_description
1 polymer ?
#
loop_
_entity_poly.entity_id
_entity_poly.type
_entity_poly.pdbx_seq_one_letter_code
_entity_poly.pdbx_strand_id
1 'polypeptide(L)'
;MNINKSNYIVGLLISQLLYGCASPQKNSDFNEALYSGKPIDTLTSDTMPLNEKEAIMRGDLALQNNNVDLALYEYILSLTFPQTQFKDKTLYNIGQIHNSKGNQELAERAYLLALDDNANNIKVLEQLGIIYMKSGSVESGSTYFYRALNADQVRLNSGKSISANQELTVEEVSVLSIDNYSPAKAYMGIGILADIKKHHKLAQAFYNKVLQIEPKSVDALLNTGYSYYMAGDYKTAQRFTVLALEKEPDNEKAQNNLALIYLAKGEETRAVNVFMRHMDAAEALNNVGYFLILQGESEKAIPYLQQAINKKASYYAIANQNLERALAEVRAKTDNKPTE
;
A
#
# COMPACT_ATOMS: atom_id res chain seq x y z
N MET A 1 -59.33 47.21 73.39
CA MET A 1 -57.95 47.66 73.68
C MET A 1 -57.19 47.74 72.37
N ASN A 2 -57.08 48.96 71.82
CA ASN A 2 -56.09 49.32 70.81
C ASN A 2 -54.75 49.57 71.52
N ILE A 3 -53.64 49.39 70.79
CA ILE A 3 -52.51 50.34 70.62
C ILE A 3 -51.14 49.61 70.41
N ASN A 4 -50.60 49.81 69.20
CA ASN A 4 -49.18 49.97 68.80
C ASN A 4 -48.18 48.78 68.86
N LYS A 5 -47.19 48.65 67.95
CA LYS A 5 -46.52 49.63 67.08
C LYS A 5 -45.73 48.93 65.95
N SER A 6 -45.81 49.52 64.76
CA SER A 6 -44.77 49.80 63.74
C SER A 6 -43.57 48.84 63.56
N ASN A 7 -43.34 48.39 62.31
CA ASN A 7 -42.23 48.90 61.49
C ASN A 7 -42.34 48.48 60.01
N TYR A 8 -42.28 49.49 59.14
CA TYR A 8 -42.17 49.39 57.69
C TYR A 8 -40.71 49.11 57.30
N ILE A 9 -40.48 48.13 56.43
CA ILE A 9 -39.28 48.08 55.57
C ILE A 9 -39.75 47.83 54.14
N VAL A 10 -39.47 48.82 53.29
CA VAL A 10 -39.62 48.80 51.84
C VAL A 10 -38.53 47.91 51.25
N GLY A 11 -38.91 46.81 50.59
CA GLY A 11 -37.99 45.92 49.88
C GLY A 11 -38.15 46.06 48.37
N LEU A 12 -37.10 46.55 47.70
CA LEU A 12 -36.97 46.65 46.25
C LEU A 12 -37.22 45.30 45.55
N LEU A 13 -38.09 45.30 44.53
CA LEU A 13 -38.19 44.24 43.52
C LEU A 13 -37.00 44.36 42.56
N ILE A 14 -36.00 43.47 42.73
CA ILE A 14 -34.93 43.26 41.75
C ILE A 14 -35.40 42.13 40.82
N SER A 15 -35.74 42.51 39.58
CA SER A 15 -36.00 41.58 38.47
C SER A 15 -34.70 40.85 38.10
N GLN A 16 -34.59 39.57 38.45
CA GLN A 16 -33.53 38.72 37.91
C GLN A 16 -33.89 38.28 36.49
N LEU A 17 -33.28 38.94 35.51
CA LEU A 17 -33.06 38.38 34.17
C LEU A 17 -32.03 37.27 34.31
N LEU A 18 -32.47 36.01 34.26
CA LEU A 18 -31.58 34.87 34.07
C LEU A 18 -31.06 34.92 32.64
N TYR A 19 -29.87 35.49 32.48
CA TYR A 19 -29.00 35.18 31.34
C TYR A 19 -28.62 33.70 31.43
N GLY A 20 -29.32 32.87 30.68
CA GLY A 20 -28.89 31.52 30.38
C GLY A 20 -27.64 31.60 29.50
N CYS A 21 -26.47 31.67 30.11
CA CYS A 21 -25.23 31.32 29.42
C CYS A 21 -25.29 29.81 29.14
N ALA A 22 -25.63 29.44 27.91
CA ALA A 22 -25.36 28.10 27.42
C ALA A 22 -23.84 27.90 27.46
N SER A 23 -23.36 27.17 28.45
CA SER A 23 -22.00 26.64 28.44
C SER A 23 -21.85 25.75 27.20
N PRO A 24 -20.84 25.93 26.35
CA PRO A 24 -20.60 24.99 25.25
C PRO A 24 -20.27 23.65 25.91
N GLN A 25 -21.10 22.66 25.63
CA GLN A 25 -20.91 21.30 26.08
C GLN A 25 -19.56 20.83 25.53
N LYS A 26 -18.53 20.86 26.36
CA LYS A 26 -17.20 20.39 26.02
C LYS A 26 -17.37 18.92 25.62
N ASN A 27 -17.19 18.60 24.34
CA ASN A 27 -17.23 17.25 23.80
C ASN A 27 -16.16 16.39 24.50
N SER A 28 -16.49 15.79 25.65
CA SER A 28 -15.57 14.93 26.39
C SER A 28 -15.25 13.63 25.65
N ASP A 29 -16.03 13.31 24.61
CA ASP A 29 -16.00 12.04 23.91
C ASP A 29 -15.39 12.16 22.51
N PHE A 30 -15.02 13.37 22.07
CA PHE A 30 -14.31 13.58 20.80
C PHE A 30 -12.88 13.07 20.93
N ASN A 31 -12.51 12.09 20.10
CA ASN A 31 -11.20 11.47 20.16
C ASN A 31 -10.15 12.35 19.47
N GLU A 32 -9.65 13.37 20.20
CA GLU A 32 -8.57 14.26 19.74
C GLU A 32 -7.32 13.49 19.28
N ALA A 33 -7.08 12.29 19.81
CA ALA A 33 -5.92 11.49 19.45
C ALA A 33 -5.99 10.89 18.03
N LEU A 34 -7.14 10.97 17.35
CA LEU A 34 -7.28 10.65 15.93
C LEU A 34 -7.34 11.90 15.04
N TYR A 35 -7.32 13.10 15.62
CA TYR A 35 -7.47 14.35 14.89
C TYR A 35 -6.11 15.00 14.58
N SER A 36 -5.89 15.42 13.33
CA SER A 36 -4.67 16.10 12.88
C SER A 36 -4.93 17.28 11.94
N GLY A 37 -6.15 17.84 12.00
CA GLY A 37 -6.58 18.95 11.16
C GLY A 37 -6.38 20.33 11.82
N LYS A 38 -6.87 21.37 11.15
CA LYS A 38 -6.93 22.74 11.69
C LYS A 38 -7.73 22.82 13.00
N PRO A 39 -7.57 23.88 13.81
CA PRO A 39 -8.39 24.06 15.01
C PRO A 39 -9.89 23.93 14.71
N ILE A 40 -10.60 23.13 15.50
CA ILE A 40 -12.01 22.76 15.27
C ILE A 40 -12.90 23.99 15.09
N ASP A 41 -12.65 25.05 15.86
CA ASP A 41 -13.39 26.32 15.81
C ASP A 41 -13.35 27.02 14.44
N THR A 42 -12.42 26.61 13.56
CA THR A 42 -12.28 27.14 12.19
C THR A 42 -13.04 26.32 11.14
N LEU A 43 -13.63 25.18 11.53
CA LEU A 43 -14.22 24.20 10.62
C LEU A 43 -15.75 24.08 10.73
N THR A 44 -16.36 24.53 11.83
CA THR A 44 -17.77 24.29 12.11
C THR A 44 -18.69 25.36 11.49
N SER A 45 -19.82 24.91 10.95
CA SER A 45 -21.04 25.72 10.86
C SER A 45 -21.83 25.59 12.17
N ASP A 46 -22.67 26.57 12.53
CA ASP A 46 -23.36 26.69 13.84
C ASP A 46 -24.18 25.46 14.32
N THR A 47 -24.40 24.44 13.49
CA THR A 47 -25.24 23.27 13.82
C THR A 47 -24.49 21.94 13.77
N MET A 48 -24.47 21.22 14.90
CA MET A 48 -23.95 19.85 15.01
C MET A 48 -24.79 18.83 14.22
N PRO A 49 -24.21 17.71 13.73
CA PRO A 49 -24.98 16.61 13.16
C PRO A 49 -25.89 15.97 14.22
N LEU A 50 -27.05 15.50 13.80
CA LEU A 50 -28.08 14.95 14.69
C LEU A 50 -27.82 13.49 15.07
N ASN A 51 -27.03 12.77 14.26
CA ASN A 51 -26.75 11.34 14.45
C ASN A 51 -25.48 10.91 13.69
N GLU A 52 -25.04 9.68 13.95
CA GLU A 52 -23.87 9.04 13.30
C GLU A 52 -23.93 9.15 11.77
N LYS A 53 -25.08 8.80 11.16
CA LYS A 53 -25.21 8.76 9.70
C LYS A 53 -25.07 10.14 9.08
N GLU A 54 -25.63 11.17 9.71
CA GLU A 54 -25.50 12.54 9.25
C GLU A 54 -24.05 13.03 9.34
N ALA A 55 -23.36 12.74 10.44
CA ALA A 55 -21.94 13.06 10.60
C ALA A 55 -21.08 12.37 9.51
N ILE A 56 -21.31 11.08 9.24
CA ILE A 56 -20.63 10.36 8.15
C ILE A 56 -20.93 11.00 6.79
N MET A 57 -22.18 11.34 6.50
CA MET A 57 -22.57 11.99 5.23
C MET A 57 -21.89 13.36 5.06
N ARG A 58 -21.79 14.15 6.12
CA ARG A 58 -21.06 15.44 6.11
C ARG A 58 -19.57 15.21 5.87
N GLY A 59 -18.99 14.19 6.50
CA GLY A 59 -17.60 13.78 6.30
C GLY A 59 -17.33 13.37 4.85
N ASP A 60 -18.19 12.54 4.26
CA ASP A 60 -18.10 12.11 2.86
C ASP A 60 -18.19 13.30 1.90
N LEU A 61 -19.12 14.22 2.13
CA LEU A 61 -19.28 15.44 1.32
C LEU A 61 -18.05 16.35 1.43
N ALA A 62 -17.51 16.52 2.63
CA ALA A 62 -16.30 17.30 2.85
C ALA A 62 -15.10 16.66 2.11
N LEU A 63 -14.96 15.34 2.15
CA LEU A 63 -13.89 14.62 1.45
C LEU A 63 -14.03 14.75 -0.07
N GLN A 64 -15.24 14.65 -0.61
CA GLN A 64 -15.52 14.90 -2.04
C GLN A 64 -15.13 16.32 -2.47
N ASN A 65 -15.31 17.30 -1.60
CA ASN A 65 -14.90 18.68 -1.81
C ASN A 65 -13.41 18.94 -1.49
N ASN A 66 -12.63 17.88 -1.28
CA ASN A 66 -11.21 17.93 -0.90
C ASN A 66 -10.94 18.72 0.40
N ASN A 67 -11.94 18.85 1.27
CA ASN A 67 -11.81 19.45 2.60
C ASN A 67 -11.53 18.36 3.63
N VAL A 68 -10.28 17.88 3.63
CA VAL A 68 -9.84 16.72 4.41
C VAL A 68 -9.94 16.95 5.92
N ASP A 69 -9.71 18.17 6.39
CA ASP A 69 -9.75 18.48 7.82
C ASP A 69 -11.20 18.49 8.36
N LEU A 70 -12.15 19.01 7.57
CA LEU A 70 -13.57 18.93 7.91
C LEU A 70 -14.07 17.48 7.83
N ALA A 71 -13.63 16.72 6.82
CA ALA A 71 -13.98 15.31 6.71
C ALA A 71 -13.51 14.53 7.95
N LEU A 72 -12.26 14.72 8.35
CA LEU A 72 -11.70 14.09 9.54
C LEU A 72 -12.46 14.48 10.82
N TYR A 73 -12.82 15.76 10.96
CA TYR A 73 -13.63 16.23 12.08
C TYR A 73 -15.00 15.53 12.14
N GLU A 74 -15.75 15.55 11.04
CA GLU A 74 -17.10 14.95 10.97
C GLU A 74 -17.07 13.44 11.17
N TYR A 75 -16.06 12.73 10.65
CA TYR A 75 -15.87 11.31 10.90
C TYR A 75 -15.57 11.01 12.37
N ILE A 76 -14.68 11.76 13.02
CA ILE A 76 -14.39 11.54 14.45
C ILE A 76 -15.61 11.90 15.30
N LEU A 77 -16.36 12.93 14.91
CA LEU A 77 -17.63 13.29 15.55
C LEU A 77 -18.66 12.16 15.41
N SER A 78 -18.69 11.45 14.28
CA SER A 78 -19.57 10.29 14.12
C SER A 78 -19.29 9.18 15.15
N LEU A 79 -18.06 9.09 15.67
CA LEU A 79 -17.67 8.08 16.65
C LEU A 79 -18.13 8.40 18.08
N THR A 80 -18.62 9.62 18.34
CA THR A 80 -19.10 10.02 19.67
C THR A 80 -20.54 9.61 19.92
N PHE A 81 -21.27 9.17 18.88
CA PHE A 81 -22.66 8.73 19.03
C PHE A 81 -22.72 7.32 19.63
N PRO A 82 -23.63 7.03 20.58
CA PRO A 82 -23.65 5.78 21.33
C PRO A 82 -24.07 4.53 20.52
N GLN A 83 -24.70 4.70 19.35
CA GLN A 83 -25.02 3.59 18.45
C GLN A 83 -24.19 3.72 17.18
N THR A 84 -22.99 3.16 17.18
CA THR A 84 -22.13 3.19 15.99
C THR A 84 -22.29 1.92 15.17
N GLN A 85 -23.15 1.92 14.15
CA GLN A 85 -23.30 0.78 13.23
C GLN A 85 -22.18 0.74 12.18
N PHE A 86 -21.43 1.82 12.03
CA PHE A 86 -20.45 1.99 10.96
C PHE A 86 -19.06 2.35 11.49
N LYS A 87 -18.78 2.08 12.78
CA LYS A 87 -17.54 2.46 13.45
C LYS A 87 -16.29 1.96 12.74
N ASP A 88 -16.19 0.67 12.44
CA ASP A 88 -15.06 0.11 11.70
C ASP A 88 -14.85 0.77 10.31
N LYS A 89 -15.94 1.08 9.59
CA LYS A 89 -15.89 1.77 8.29
C LYS A 89 -15.45 3.22 8.42
N THR A 90 -15.95 3.95 9.42
CA THR A 90 -15.53 5.32 9.70
C THR A 90 -14.05 5.36 10.09
N LEU A 91 -13.61 4.46 10.97
CA LEU A 91 -12.21 4.34 11.37
C LEU A 91 -11.30 3.95 10.19
N TYR A 92 -11.78 3.11 9.28
CA TYR A 92 -11.09 2.85 8.01
C TYR A 92 -10.93 4.14 7.18
N ASN A 93 -11.97 4.97 7.03
CA ASN A 93 -11.88 6.23 6.30
C ASN A 93 -10.90 7.21 6.97
N ILE A 94 -10.94 7.33 8.31
CA ILE A 94 -9.97 8.12 9.08
C ILE A 94 -8.54 7.63 8.83
N GLY A 95 -8.32 6.32 8.86
CA GLY A 95 -7.03 5.72 8.57
C GLY A 95 -6.53 6.03 7.15
N GLN A 96 -7.42 6.00 6.16
CA GLN A 96 -7.09 6.35 4.77
C GLN A 96 -6.68 7.82 4.63
N ILE A 97 -7.40 8.72 5.31
CA ILE A 97 -7.07 10.15 5.35
C ILE A 97 -5.66 10.35 5.91
N HIS A 98 -5.35 9.77 7.07
CA HIS A 98 -4.02 9.91 7.66
C HIS A 98 -2.92 9.30 6.80
N ASN A 99 -3.17 8.14 6.19
CA ASN A 99 -2.22 7.50 5.28
C ASN A 99 -1.92 8.41 4.06
N SER A 100 -2.95 9.08 3.51
CA SER A 100 -2.77 10.05 2.42
C SER A 100 -1.98 11.30 2.83
N LYS A 101 -2.07 11.70 4.10
CA LYS A 101 -1.30 12.80 4.70
C LYS A 101 0.14 12.40 5.08
N GLY A 102 0.50 11.12 4.96
CA GLY A 102 1.78 10.58 5.44
C GLY A 102 1.85 10.36 6.96
N ASN A 103 0.73 10.51 7.68
CA ASN A 103 0.63 10.30 9.12
C ASN A 103 0.48 8.80 9.45
N GLN A 104 1.53 8.02 9.21
CA GLN A 104 1.47 6.56 9.29
C GLN A 104 1.02 6.05 10.67
N GLU A 105 1.51 6.64 11.77
CA GLU A 105 1.14 6.24 13.14
C GLU A 105 -0.36 6.43 13.41
N LEU A 106 -0.94 7.55 12.98
CA LEU A 106 -2.37 7.82 13.14
C LEU A 106 -3.23 6.92 12.25
N ALA A 107 -2.74 6.61 11.04
CA ALA A 107 -3.40 5.67 10.15
C ALA A 107 -3.47 4.27 10.77
N GLU A 108 -2.33 3.77 11.25
CA GLU A 108 -2.23 2.49 11.95
C GLU A 108 -3.16 2.46 13.18
N ARG A 109 -3.14 3.50 14.01
CA ARG A 109 -4.01 3.59 15.19
C ARG A 109 -5.50 3.51 14.82
N ALA A 110 -5.93 4.25 13.79
CA ALA A 110 -7.32 4.20 13.33
C ALA A 110 -7.69 2.81 12.81
N TYR A 111 -6.81 2.16 12.07
CA TYR A 111 -7.01 0.80 11.58
C TYR A 111 -7.08 -0.24 12.70
N LEU A 112 -6.21 -0.15 13.72
CA LEU A 112 -6.27 -1.05 14.87
C LEU A 112 -7.59 -0.90 15.64
N LEU A 113 -8.04 0.34 15.87
CA LEU A 113 -9.36 0.59 16.48
C LEU A 113 -10.51 0.04 15.62
N ALA A 114 -10.38 0.06 14.28
CA ALA A 114 -11.37 -0.54 13.40
C ALA A 114 -11.41 -2.06 13.54
N LEU A 115 -10.27 -2.72 13.80
CA LEU A 115 -10.22 -4.16 14.06
C LEU A 115 -10.72 -4.54 15.45
N ASP A 116 -10.60 -3.66 16.44
CA ASP A 116 -11.21 -3.87 17.76
C ASP A 116 -12.74 -3.91 17.67
N ASP A 117 -13.32 -3.13 16.76
CA ASP A 117 -14.76 -3.12 16.46
C ASP A 117 -15.17 -4.29 15.54
N ASN A 118 -14.42 -4.52 14.47
CA ASN A 118 -14.64 -5.61 13.52
C ASN A 118 -13.33 -6.30 13.14
N ALA A 119 -13.03 -7.39 13.84
CA ALA A 119 -11.80 -8.16 13.64
C ALA A 119 -11.64 -8.76 12.23
N ASN A 120 -12.73 -8.84 11.45
CA ASN A 120 -12.80 -9.38 10.10
C ASN A 120 -12.97 -8.29 9.03
N ASN A 121 -12.68 -7.02 9.35
CA ASN A 121 -12.70 -5.96 8.33
C ASN A 121 -11.55 -6.17 7.32
N ILE A 122 -11.88 -6.80 6.19
CA ILE A 122 -10.95 -7.19 5.12
C ILE A 122 -10.13 -5.99 4.62
N LYS A 123 -10.78 -4.83 4.43
CA LYS A 123 -10.11 -3.63 3.92
C LYS A 123 -9.05 -3.13 4.90
N VAL A 124 -9.37 -3.11 6.19
CA VAL A 124 -8.45 -2.68 7.25
C VAL A 124 -7.28 -3.65 7.38
N LEU A 125 -7.54 -4.96 7.37
CA LEU A 125 -6.51 -5.99 7.40
C LEU A 125 -5.54 -5.83 6.22
N GLU A 126 -6.06 -5.58 5.01
CA GLU A 126 -5.23 -5.33 3.84
C GLU A 126 -4.35 -4.08 4.00
N GLN A 127 -4.88 -2.98 4.56
CA GLN A 127 -4.10 -1.76 4.79
C GLN A 127 -3.00 -1.94 5.84
N LEU A 128 -3.29 -2.62 6.95
CA LEU A 128 -2.26 -2.93 7.96
C LEU A 128 -1.18 -3.83 7.37
N GLY A 129 -1.55 -4.83 6.57
CA GLY A 129 -0.60 -5.65 5.83
C GLY A 129 0.36 -4.80 4.99
N ILE A 130 -0.17 -3.84 4.23
CA ILE A 130 0.64 -2.92 3.42
C ILE A 130 1.53 -2.02 4.28
N ILE A 131 1.01 -1.44 5.37
CA ILE A 131 1.76 -0.56 6.27
C ILE A 131 2.95 -1.29 6.89
N TYR A 132 2.74 -2.48 7.46
CA TYR A 132 3.81 -3.25 8.08
C TYR A 132 4.82 -3.79 7.08
N MET A 133 4.38 -4.13 5.86
CA MET A 133 5.32 -4.48 4.78
C MET A 133 6.23 -3.31 4.42
N LYS A 134 5.69 -2.09 4.34
CA LYS A 134 6.48 -0.88 4.04
C LYS A 134 7.42 -0.48 5.18
N SER A 135 7.06 -0.73 6.43
CA SER A 135 7.92 -0.47 7.59
C SER A 135 9.01 -1.52 7.80
N GLY A 136 9.06 -2.57 6.97
CA GLY A 136 10.00 -3.68 7.11
C GLY A 136 9.58 -4.74 8.13
N SER A 137 8.42 -4.58 8.77
CA SER A 137 7.81 -5.54 9.69
C SER A 137 7.12 -6.67 8.92
N VAL A 138 7.92 -7.42 8.16
CA VAL A 138 7.47 -8.42 7.18
C VAL A 138 6.55 -9.49 7.78
N GLU A 139 6.86 -9.99 8.97
CA GLU A 139 6.06 -11.00 9.66
C GLU A 139 4.66 -10.48 10.00
N SER A 140 4.57 -9.30 10.63
CA SER A 140 3.29 -8.67 10.95
C SER A 140 2.49 -8.39 9.68
N GLY A 141 3.13 -7.86 8.63
CA GLY A 141 2.48 -7.61 7.34
C GLY A 141 1.88 -8.89 6.74
N SER A 142 2.65 -9.98 6.75
CA SER A 142 2.21 -11.31 6.31
C SER A 142 1.00 -11.79 7.13
N THR A 143 1.05 -11.71 8.46
CA THR A 143 -0.08 -12.10 9.34
C THR A 143 -1.35 -11.37 8.95
N TYR A 144 -1.30 -10.06 8.72
CA TYR A 144 -2.47 -9.28 8.33
C TYR A 144 -3.03 -9.68 6.96
N PHE A 145 -2.18 -9.99 5.97
CA PHE A 145 -2.67 -10.51 4.69
C PHE A 145 -3.36 -11.86 4.82
N TYR A 146 -2.80 -12.81 5.57
CA TYR A 146 -3.46 -14.09 5.80
C TYR A 146 -4.77 -13.95 6.58
N ARG A 147 -4.82 -13.03 7.56
CA ARG A 147 -6.07 -12.67 8.24
C ARG A 147 -7.11 -12.10 7.27
N ALA A 148 -6.70 -11.26 6.31
CA ALA A 148 -7.59 -10.72 5.28
C ALA A 148 -8.19 -11.84 4.42
N LEU A 149 -7.35 -12.79 3.98
CA LEU A 149 -7.81 -13.98 3.24
C LEU A 149 -8.76 -14.84 4.08
N ASN A 150 -8.47 -15.07 5.36
CA ASN A 150 -9.34 -15.84 6.25
C ASN A 150 -10.71 -15.15 6.44
N ALA A 151 -10.71 -13.84 6.70
CA ALA A 151 -11.93 -13.05 6.82
C ALA A 151 -12.76 -13.11 5.52
N ASP A 152 -12.09 -13.14 4.36
CA ASP A 152 -12.74 -13.30 3.06
C ASP A 152 -13.38 -14.69 2.89
N GLN A 153 -12.68 -15.76 3.28
CA GLN A 153 -13.25 -17.11 3.23
C GLN A 153 -14.46 -17.27 4.16
N VAL A 154 -14.44 -16.62 5.34
CA VAL A 154 -15.60 -16.54 6.24
C VAL A 154 -16.75 -15.79 5.57
N ARG A 155 -16.48 -14.61 4.98
CA ARG A 155 -17.50 -13.81 4.25
C ARG A 155 -18.16 -14.59 3.12
N LEU A 156 -17.38 -15.41 2.40
CA LEU A 156 -17.86 -16.23 1.29
C LEU A 156 -18.50 -17.56 1.72
N ASN A 157 -18.54 -17.86 3.03
CA ASN A 157 -19.02 -19.13 3.57
C ASN A 157 -18.36 -20.37 2.92
N SER A 158 -17.06 -20.29 2.58
CA SER A 158 -16.38 -21.35 1.81
C SER A 158 -16.03 -22.58 2.65
N GLY A 159 -16.17 -22.49 3.98
CA GLY A 159 -15.77 -23.53 4.93
C GLY A 159 -14.25 -23.70 5.06
N LYS A 160 -13.44 -22.85 4.40
CA LYS A 160 -11.98 -22.86 4.52
C LYS A 160 -11.55 -21.97 5.69
N SER A 161 -10.66 -22.51 6.52
CA SER A 161 -9.99 -21.78 7.58
C SER A 161 -8.51 -21.65 7.22
N ILE A 162 -7.99 -20.43 7.29
CA ILE A 162 -6.60 -20.11 6.97
C ILE A 162 -5.94 -19.62 8.26
N SER A 163 -4.87 -20.32 8.67
CA SER A 163 -4.05 -19.88 9.81
C SER A 163 -3.12 -18.75 9.38
N ALA A 164 -3.05 -17.69 10.19
CA ALA A 164 -2.20 -16.53 9.89
C ALA A 164 -0.69 -16.84 9.95
N ASN A 165 -0.32 -17.96 10.57
CA ASN A 165 1.08 -18.34 10.82
C ASN A 165 1.54 -19.53 9.97
N GLN A 166 0.69 -20.02 9.07
CA GLN A 166 1.00 -21.18 8.23
C GLN A 166 1.01 -20.76 6.77
N GLU A 167 2.14 -21.03 6.10
CA GLU A 167 2.25 -20.86 4.67
C GLU A 167 1.38 -21.91 3.96
N LEU A 168 0.56 -21.46 3.01
CA LEU A 168 -0.34 -22.31 2.25
C LEU A 168 0.41 -23.09 1.17
N THR A 169 -0.10 -24.25 0.81
CA THR A 169 0.32 -25.01 -0.38
C THR A 169 -0.39 -24.50 -1.64
N VAL A 170 0.14 -24.85 -2.82
CA VAL A 170 -0.48 -24.49 -4.11
C VAL A 170 -1.90 -25.05 -4.20
N GLU A 171 -2.10 -26.26 -3.73
CA GLU A 171 -3.38 -26.96 -3.71
C GLU A 171 -4.39 -26.23 -2.79
N GLU A 172 -3.95 -25.81 -1.60
CA GLU A 172 -4.78 -25.02 -0.68
C GLU A 172 -5.19 -23.67 -1.27
N VAL A 173 -4.27 -22.97 -1.94
CA VAL A 173 -4.57 -21.71 -2.63
C VAL A 173 -5.58 -21.94 -3.76
N SER A 174 -5.44 -23.03 -4.52
CA SER A 174 -6.29 -23.30 -5.69
C SER A 174 -7.79 -23.39 -5.32
N VAL A 175 -8.09 -23.96 -4.15
CA VAL A 175 -9.47 -24.19 -3.67
C VAL A 175 -10.07 -23.03 -2.88
N LEU A 176 -9.34 -21.91 -2.72
CA LEU A 176 -9.90 -20.71 -2.10
C LEU A 176 -11.01 -20.11 -2.97
N SER A 177 -12.15 -19.83 -2.35
CA SER A 177 -13.25 -19.12 -3.01
C SER A 177 -12.88 -17.65 -3.16
N ILE A 178 -13.25 -17.03 -4.28
CA ILE A 178 -13.01 -15.61 -4.55
C ILE A 178 -14.20 -15.00 -5.28
N ASP A 179 -14.39 -13.70 -5.11
CA ASP A 179 -15.28 -12.87 -5.92
C ASP A 179 -14.62 -11.51 -6.21
N ASN A 180 -15.35 -10.59 -6.85
CA ASN A 180 -14.83 -9.26 -7.20
C ASN A 180 -14.61 -8.34 -5.97
N TYR A 181 -14.96 -8.79 -4.76
CA TYR A 181 -14.76 -8.06 -3.50
C TYR A 181 -13.65 -8.68 -2.63
N SER A 182 -13.03 -9.78 -3.07
CA SER A 182 -11.90 -10.42 -2.40
C SER A 182 -10.68 -9.50 -2.35
N PRO A 183 -9.82 -9.61 -1.31
CA PRO A 183 -8.70 -8.68 -1.06
C PRO A 183 -7.52 -8.92 -2.01
N ALA A 184 -7.63 -8.43 -3.24
CA ALA A 184 -6.62 -8.61 -4.28
C ALA A 184 -5.21 -8.19 -3.84
N LYS A 185 -5.05 -7.12 -3.05
CA LYS A 185 -3.72 -6.70 -2.60
C LYS A 185 -3.15 -7.61 -1.52
N ALA A 186 -3.99 -8.25 -0.71
CA ALA A 186 -3.53 -9.27 0.23
C ALA A 186 -3.03 -10.53 -0.51
N TYR A 187 -3.77 -11.00 -1.52
CA TYR A 187 -3.30 -12.09 -2.40
C TYR A 187 -1.97 -11.71 -3.08
N MET A 188 -1.88 -10.49 -3.60
CA MET A 188 -0.66 -9.96 -4.21
C MET A 188 0.52 -9.94 -3.23
N GLY A 189 0.31 -9.41 -2.03
CA GLY A 189 1.33 -9.28 -0.99
C GLY A 189 1.88 -10.64 -0.56
N ILE A 190 1.02 -11.64 -0.37
CA ILE A 190 1.46 -13.02 -0.07
C ILE A 190 2.22 -13.63 -1.25
N GLY A 191 1.78 -13.39 -2.48
CA GLY A 191 2.49 -13.83 -3.68
C GLY A 191 3.92 -13.27 -3.75
N ILE A 192 4.10 -11.97 -3.48
CA ILE A 192 5.42 -11.32 -3.43
C ILE A 192 6.30 -11.95 -2.34
N LEU A 193 5.73 -12.20 -1.16
CA LEU A 193 6.44 -12.87 -0.07
C LEU A 193 6.89 -14.30 -0.46
N ALA A 194 6.05 -15.04 -1.15
CA ALA A 194 6.38 -16.37 -1.65
C ALA A 194 7.53 -16.32 -2.68
N ASP A 195 7.56 -15.34 -3.59
CA ASP A 195 8.69 -15.15 -4.52
C ASP A 195 9.99 -14.79 -3.81
N ILE A 196 9.96 -13.94 -2.79
CA ILE A 196 11.14 -13.59 -1.96
C ILE A 196 11.70 -14.86 -1.29
N LYS A 197 10.83 -15.76 -0.84
CA LYS A 197 11.20 -17.07 -0.29
C LYS A 197 11.57 -18.12 -1.35
N LYS A 198 11.57 -17.76 -2.64
CA LYS A 198 11.81 -18.65 -3.80
C LYS A 198 10.74 -19.73 -4.00
N HIS A 199 9.56 -19.58 -3.40
CA HIS A 199 8.40 -20.44 -3.61
C HIS A 199 7.59 -20.00 -4.83
N HIS A 200 8.22 -19.95 -6.01
CA HIS A 200 7.65 -19.33 -7.22
C HIS A 200 6.31 -19.94 -7.66
N LYS A 201 6.14 -21.26 -7.57
CA LYS A 201 4.84 -21.91 -7.91
C LYS A 201 3.71 -21.45 -7.00
N LEU A 202 4.01 -21.23 -5.72
CA LEU A 202 3.04 -20.72 -4.76
C LEU A 202 2.70 -19.26 -5.06
N ALA A 203 3.71 -18.43 -5.35
CA ALA A 203 3.51 -17.04 -5.78
C ALA A 203 2.60 -16.96 -7.01
N GLN A 204 2.86 -17.78 -8.03
CA GLN A 204 2.04 -17.88 -9.25
C GLN A 204 0.59 -18.27 -8.96
N ALA A 205 0.34 -19.16 -7.99
CA ALA A 205 -1.01 -19.52 -7.57
C ALA A 205 -1.76 -18.33 -6.95
N PHE A 206 -1.07 -17.53 -6.11
CA PHE A 206 -1.63 -16.31 -5.54
C PHE A 206 -1.88 -15.24 -6.61
N TYR A 207 -0.94 -14.99 -7.52
CA TYR A 207 -1.16 -14.01 -8.60
C TYR A 207 -2.27 -14.42 -9.56
N ASN A 208 -2.44 -15.72 -9.81
CA ASN A 208 -3.58 -16.22 -10.58
C ASN A 208 -4.92 -15.92 -9.89
N LYS A 209 -5.00 -15.95 -8.55
CA LYS A 209 -6.19 -15.46 -7.83
C LYS A 209 -6.38 -13.96 -8.03
N VAL A 210 -5.32 -13.16 -7.99
CA VAL A 210 -5.42 -11.72 -8.29
C VAL A 210 -5.95 -11.48 -9.70
N LEU A 211 -5.45 -12.20 -10.72
CA LEU A 211 -5.93 -12.07 -12.10
C LEU A 211 -7.37 -12.55 -12.31
N GLN A 212 -7.90 -13.41 -11.42
CA GLN A 212 -9.32 -13.78 -11.45
C GLN A 212 -10.21 -12.69 -10.82
N ILE A 213 -9.72 -12.01 -9.76
CA ILE A 213 -10.42 -10.89 -9.10
C ILE A 213 -10.34 -9.62 -9.97
N GLU A 214 -9.16 -9.34 -10.51
CA GLU A 214 -8.82 -8.17 -11.31
C GLU A 214 -8.17 -8.56 -12.65
N PRO A 215 -8.95 -8.99 -13.66
CA PRO A 215 -8.42 -9.51 -14.93
C PRO A 215 -7.60 -8.52 -15.77
N LYS A 216 -7.62 -7.23 -15.41
CA LYS A 216 -6.90 -6.15 -16.08
C LYS A 216 -5.74 -5.59 -15.25
N SER A 217 -5.40 -6.22 -14.11
CA SER A 217 -4.35 -5.74 -13.22
C SER A 217 -2.96 -5.88 -13.86
N VAL A 218 -2.36 -4.75 -14.23
CA VAL A 218 -1.01 -4.70 -14.84
C VAL A 218 0.04 -5.14 -13.83
N ASP A 219 -0.08 -4.73 -12.57
CA ASP A 219 0.80 -5.16 -11.48
C ASP A 219 0.76 -6.70 -11.31
N ALA A 220 -0.42 -7.32 -11.41
CA ALA A 220 -0.55 -8.77 -11.33
C ALA A 220 0.12 -9.50 -12.50
N LEU A 221 -0.04 -8.98 -13.72
CA LEU A 221 0.64 -9.50 -14.91
C LEU A 221 2.15 -9.39 -14.77
N LEU A 222 2.65 -8.26 -14.25
CA LEU A 222 4.08 -8.04 -14.03
C LEU A 222 4.68 -8.96 -12.98
N ASN A 223 4.01 -9.09 -11.83
CA ASN A 223 4.47 -9.97 -10.77
C ASN A 223 4.41 -11.44 -11.20
N THR A 224 3.38 -11.84 -11.97
CA THR A 224 3.31 -13.18 -12.57
C THR A 224 4.48 -13.41 -13.53
N GLY A 225 4.73 -12.47 -14.45
CA GLY A 225 5.84 -12.57 -15.40
C GLY A 225 7.20 -12.64 -14.71
N TYR A 226 7.41 -11.81 -13.70
CA TYR A 226 8.65 -11.81 -12.90
C TYR A 226 8.83 -13.11 -12.11
N SER A 227 7.77 -13.68 -11.55
CA SER A 227 7.84 -14.97 -10.86
C SER A 227 8.23 -16.11 -11.80
N TYR A 228 7.70 -16.14 -13.03
CA TYR A 228 8.14 -17.11 -14.04
C TYR A 228 9.60 -16.89 -14.47
N TYR A 229 10.04 -15.63 -14.54
CA TYR A 229 11.45 -15.31 -14.80
C TYR A 229 12.35 -15.87 -13.70
N MET A 230 11.99 -15.67 -12.43
CA MET A 230 12.75 -16.20 -11.28
C MET A 230 12.74 -17.74 -11.25
N ALA A 231 11.67 -18.38 -11.74
CA ALA A 231 11.58 -19.82 -11.91
C ALA A 231 12.34 -20.37 -13.14
N GLY A 232 12.93 -19.51 -13.97
CA GLY A 232 13.66 -19.87 -15.20
C GLY A 232 12.77 -20.15 -16.42
N ASP A 233 11.45 -20.01 -16.33
CA ASP A 233 10.54 -20.12 -17.46
C ASP A 233 10.41 -18.77 -18.20
N TYR A 234 11.47 -18.43 -18.93
CA TYR A 234 11.56 -17.17 -19.64
C TYR A 234 10.51 -17.02 -20.76
N LYS A 235 10.02 -18.14 -21.31
CA LYS A 235 8.96 -18.14 -22.33
C LYS A 235 7.65 -17.65 -21.74
N THR A 236 7.24 -18.21 -20.60
CA THR A 236 6.01 -17.80 -19.92
C THR A 236 6.15 -16.42 -19.30
N ALA A 237 7.32 -16.10 -18.74
CA ALA A 237 7.65 -14.76 -18.25
C ALA A 237 7.45 -13.69 -19.33
N GLN A 238 7.96 -13.94 -20.54
CA GLN A 238 7.81 -13.04 -21.69
C GLN A 238 6.34 -12.83 -22.02
N ARG A 239 5.54 -13.90 -22.06
CA ARG A 239 4.11 -13.82 -22.39
C ARG A 239 3.37 -12.89 -21.43
N PHE A 240 3.52 -13.07 -20.12
CA PHE A 240 2.84 -12.21 -19.14
C PHE A 240 3.35 -10.78 -19.16
N THR A 241 4.64 -10.57 -19.35
CA THR A 241 5.23 -9.23 -19.45
C THR A 241 4.74 -8.48 -20.71
N VAL A 242 4.61 -9.19 -21.84
CA VAL A 242 4.03 -8.61 -23.07
C VAL A 242 2.56 -8.28 -22.88
N LEU A 243 1.77 -9.13 -22.21
CA LEU A 243 0.38 -8.81 -21.87
C LEU A 243 0.27 -7.54 -21.00
N ALA A 244 1.20 -7.31 -20.07
CA ALA A 244 1.28 -6.07 -19.31
C ALA A 244 1.55 -4.86 -20.23
N LEU A 245 2.51 -4.98 -21.15
CA LEU A 245 2.83 -3.94 -22.15
C LEU A 245 1.70 -3.69 -23.16
N GLU A 246 0.87 -4.67 -23.46
CA GLU A 246 -0.32 -4.47 -24.30
C GLU A 246 -1.38 -3.61 -23.60
N LYS A 247 -1.39 -3.58 -22.26
CA LYS A 247 -2.27 -2.72 -21.47
C LYS A 247 -1.66 -1.34 -21.23
N GLU A 248 -0.38 -1.31 -20.90
CA GLU A 248 0.38 -0.09 -20.65
C GLU A 248 1.70 -0.13 -21.43
N PRO A 249 1.71 0.36 -22.70
CA PRO A 249 2.89 0.30 -23.57
C PRO A 249 4.14 0.99 -23.00
N ASP A 250 3.92 2.06 -22.23
CA ASP A 250 4.98 2.89 -21.64
C ASP A 250 5.31 2.50 -20.19
N ASN A 251 4.83 1.35 -19.70
CA ASN A 251 5.13 0.90 -18.35
C ASN A 251 6.61 0.50 -18.22
N GLU A 252 7.40 1.36 -17.57
CA GLU A 252 8.85 1.19 -17.41
C GLU A 252 9.22 -0.12 -16.71
N LYS A 253 8.47 -0.55 -15.69
CA LYS A 253 8.70 -1.83 -15.00
C LYS A 253 8.53 -3.02 -15.94
N ALA A 254 7.52 -2.96 -16.80
CA ALA A 254 7.26 -3.98 -17.82
C ALA A 254 8.37 -4.04 -18.87
N GLN A 255 8.84 -2.88 -19.33
CA GLN A 255 9.96 -2.79 -20.26
C GLN A 255 11.25 -3.34 -19.62
N ASN A 256 11.52 -3.00 -18.36
CA ASN A 256 12.66 -3.54 -17.61
C ASN A 256 12.57 -5.07 -17.47
N ASN A 257 11.43 -5.62 -17.05
CA ASN A 257 11.23 -7.07 -16.98
C ASN A 257 11.47 -7.75 -18.33
N LEU A 258 10.97 -7.16 -19.43
CA LEU A 258 11.17 -7.72 -20.77
C LEU A 258 12.64 -7.71 -21.19
N ALA A 259 13.38 -6.64 -20.86
CA ALA A 259 14.81 -6.57 -21.12
C ALA A 259 15.60 -7.62 -20.33
N LEU A 260 15.27 -7.82 -19.05
CA LEU A 260 15.84 -8.90 -18.23
C LEU A 260 15.58 -10.29 -18.82
N ILE A 261 14.36 -10.52 -19.30
CA ILE A 261 13.99 -11.77 -19.97
C ILE A 261 14.83 -11.97 -21.25
N TYR A 262 15.06 -10.92 -22.05
CA TYR A 262 15.94 -11.02 -23.22
C TYR A 262 17.39 -11.33 -22.83
N LEU A 263 17.92 -10.72 -21.77
CA LEU A 263 19.26 -11.01 -21.27
C LEU A 263 19.39 -12.46 -20.80
N ALA A 264 18.42 -12.97 -20.05
CA ALA A 264 18.44 -14.36 -19.60
C ALA A 264 18.34 -15.39 -20.76
N LYS A 265 17.90 -14.95 -21.95
CA LYS A 265 17.88 -15.73 -23.19
C LYS A 265 19.13 -15.53 -24.06
N GLY A 266 20.08 -14.68 -23.65
CA GLY A 266 21.25 -14.30 -24.45
C GLY A 266 20.91 -13.43 -25.67
N GLU A 267 19.84 -12.64 -25.58
CA GLU A 267 19.37 -11.75 -26.65
C GLU A 267 19.72 -10.28 -26.32
N GLU A 268 21.00 -9.98 -26.06
CA GLU A 268 21.43 -8.72 -25.45
C GLU A 268 21.09 -7.48 -26.29
N THR A 269 21.18 -7.58 -27.62
CA THR A 269 20.79 -6.48 -28.53
C THR A 269 19.31 -6.13 -28.40
N ARG A 270 18.44 -7.13 -28.19
CA ARG A 270 17.01 -6.87 -27.96
C ARG A 270 16.78 -6.25 -26.59
N ALA A 271 17.54 -6.65 -25.57
CA ALA A 271 17.48 -6.02 -24.26
C ALA A 271 17.85 -4.53 -24.32
N VAL A 272 18.95 -4.17 -25.01
CA VAL A 272 19.32 -2.76 -25.24
C VAL A 272 18.18 -1.99 -25.89
N ASN A 273 17.60 -2.52 -26.97
CA ASN A 273 16.50 -1.87 -27.70
C ASN A 273 15.24 -1.68 -26.83
N VAL A 274 14.96 -2.59 -25.90
CA VAL A 274 13.83 -2.45 -24.97
C VAL A 274 14.13 -1.40 -23.91
N PHE A 275 15.31 -1.42 -23.28
CA PHE A 275 15.69 -0.40 -22.31
C PHE A 275 15.64 1.01 -22.92
N MET A 276 16.13 1.18 -24.15
CA MET A 276 16.13 2.46 -24.87
C MET A 276 14.74 3.06 -25.15
N ARG A 277 13.65 2.36 -24.83
CA ARG A 277 12.30 2.91 -24.95
C ARG A 277 11.97 3.95 -23.87
N HIS A 278 12.61 3.88 -22.71
CA HIS A 278 12.37 4.81 -21.59
C HIS A 278 13.63 5.40 -20.96
N MET A 279 14.83 4.98 -21.40
CA MET A 279 16.10 5.55 -20.95
C MET A 279 17.03 5.85 -22.13
N ASP A 280 18.08 6.63 -21.89
CA ASP A 280 19.03 6.96 -22.95
C ASP A 280 19.94 5.77 -23.33
N ALA A 281 20.58 5.87 -24.50
CA ALA A 281 21.41 4.79 -25.03
C ALA A 281 22.57 4.39 -24.09
N ALA A 282 23.19 5.35 -23.41
CA ALA A 282 24.30 5.06 -22.51
C ALA A 282 23.82 4.33 -21.25
N GLU A 283 22.67 4.73 -20.71
CA GLU A 283 22.05 4.06 -19.56
C GLU A 283 21.62 2.62 -19.91
N ALA A 284 20.98 2.42 -21.06
CA ALA A 284 20.58 1.11 -21.55
C ALA A 284 21.78 0.15 -21.73
N LEU A 285 22.86 0.64 -22.35
CA LEU A 285 24.10 -0.11 -22.53
C LEU A 285 24.77 -0.45 -21.20
N ASN A 286 24.79 0.50 -20.25
CA ASN A 286 25.30 0.26 -18.90
C ASN A 286 24.49 -0.81 -18.17
N ASN A 287 23.15 -0.77 -18.26
CA ASN A 287 22.28 -1.74 -17.61
C ASN A 287 22.49 -3.15 -18.17
N VAL A 288 22.58 -3.30 -19.49
CA VAL A 288 22.94 -4.60 -20.11
C VAL A 288 24.30 -5.10 -19.63
N GLY A 289 25.32 -4.24 -19.63
CA GLY A 289 26.64 -4.59 -19.11
C GLY A 289 26.60 -5.03 -17.64
N TYR A 290 25.87 -4.29 -16.79
CA TYR A 290 25.71 -4.62 -15.38
C TYR A 290 25.03 -5.98 -15.16
N PHE A 291 23.94 -6.28 -15.88
CA PHE A 291 23.25 -7.55 -15.73
C PHE A 291 24.09 -8.73 -16.27
N LEU A 292 24.87 -8.55 -17.33
CA LEU A 292 25.82 -9.57 -17.79
C LEU A 292 26.90 -9.88 -16.74
N ILE A 293 27.39 -8.87 -16.01
CA ILE A 293 28.28 -9.09 -14.85
C ILE A 293 27.58 -9.94 -13.80
N LEU A 294 26.32 -9.64 -13.45
CA LEU A 294 25.57 -10.42 -12.46
C LEU A 294 25.32 -11.88 -12.89
N GLN A 295 25.24 -12.14 -14.19
CA GLN A 295 25.15 -13.48 -14.77
C GLN A 295 26.52 -14.21 -14.83
N GLY A 296 27.61 -13.54 -14.46
CA GLY A 296 28.97 -14.08 -14.55
C GLY A 296 29.57 -14.02 -15.97
N GLU A 297 28.91 -13.33 -16.89
CA GLU A 297 29.29 -13.14 -18.30
C GLU A 297 30.08 -11.83 -18.49
N SER A 298 31.02 -11.57 -17.59
CA SER A 298 31.80 -10.32 -17.50
C SER A 298 32.57 -10.01 -18.78
N GLU A 299 33.01 -11.02 -19.54
CA GLU A 299 33.64 -10.84 -20.85
C GLU A 299 32.69 -10.21 -21.87
N LYS A 300 31.41 -10.65 -21.90
CA LYS A 300 30.39 -10.04 -22.76
C LYS A 300 29.99 -8.65 -22.30
N ALA A 301 30.08 -8.36 -21.00
CA ALA A 301 29.70 -7.07 -20.43
C ALA A 301 30.61 -5.92 -20.91
N ILE A 302 31.92 -6.18 -21.04
CA ILE A 302 32.95 -5.18 -21.39
C ILE A 302 32.58 -4.32 -22.61
N PRO A 303 32.26 -4.88 -23.80
CA PRO A 303 31.95 -4.07 -24.97
C PRO A 303 30.70 -3.18 -24.80
N TYR A 304 29.71 -3.60 -24.01
CA TYR A 304 28.54 -2.77 -23.73
C TYR A 304 28.90 -1.60 -22.81
N LEU A 305 29.72 -1.83 -21.79
CA LEU A 305 30.16 -0.80 -20.85
C LEU A 305 31.08 0.24 -21.52
N GLN A 306 31.98 -0.20 -22.40
CA GLN A 306 32.79 0.69 -23.22
C GLN A 306 31.93 1.56 -24.14
N GLN A 307 30.93 0.97 -24.79
CA GLN A 307 29.98 1.72 -25.61
C GLN A 307 29.16 2.72 -24.77
N ALA A 308 28.74 2.34 -23.56
CA ALA A 308 28.04 3.24 -22.64
C ALA A 308 28.88 4.48 -22.29
N ILE A 309 30.17 4.28 -21.99
CA ILE A 309 31.13 5.38 -21.71
C ILE A 309 31.27 6.28 -22.94
N ASN A 310 31.47 5.69 -24.13
CA ASN A 310 31.66 6.44 -25.37
C ASN A 310 30.43 7.26 -25.79
N LYS A 311 29.23 6.88 -25.33
CA LYS A 311 27.97 7.59 -25.65
C LYS A 311 27.72 8.82 -24.77
N LYS A 312 28.38 8.95 -23.61
CA LYS A 312 28.28 10.16 -22.78
C LYS A 312 29.38 11.15 -23.19
N ALA A 313 29.00 12.40 -23.41
CA ALA A 313 29.96 13.48 -23.69
C ALA A 313 30.83 13.83 -22.48
N SER A 314 30.35 13.51 -21.27
CA SER A 314 31.05 13.69 -19.99
C SER A 314 31.36 12.35 -19.34
N TYR A 315 32.29 12.34 -18.38
CA TYR A 315 32.65 11.15 -17.62
C TYR A 315 31.42 10.44 -17.01
N TYR A 316 31.28 9.14 -17.30
CA TYR A 316 30.17 8.32 -16.82
C TYR A 316 30.63 7.38 -15.70
N ALA A 317 30.60 7.86 -14.46
CA ALA A 317 31.18 7.17 -13.31
C ALA A 317 30.66 5.73 -13.11
N ILE A 318 29.34 5.53 -13.23
CA ILE A 318 28.71 4.22 -13.00
C ILE A 318 29.19 3.19 -14.03
N ALA A 319 29.23 3.55 -15.32
CA ALA A 319 29.70 2.64 -16.37
C ALA A 319 31.20 2.32 -16.23
N ASN A 320 32.02 3.27 -15.77
CA ASN A 320 33.43 3.03 -15.50
C ASN A 320 33.62 2.06 -14.32
N GLN A 321 32.88 2.23 -13.22
CA GLN A 321 32.92 1.30 -12.08
C GLN A 321 32.48 -0.12 -12.48
N ASN A 322 31.42 -0.23 -13.28
CA ASN A 322 30.98 -1.52 -13.81
C ASN A 322 32.03 -2.13 -14.75
N LEU A 323 32.70 -1.34 -15.58
CA LEU A 323 33.77 -1.80 -16.46
C LEU A 323 34.98 -2.31 -15.67
N GLU A 324 35.40 -1.58 -14.65
CA GLU A 324 36.47 -1.99 -13.73
C GLU A 324 36.14 -3.32 -13.06
N ARG A 325 34.90 -3.48 -12.57
CA ARG A 325 34.42 -4.74 -12.00
C ARG A 325 34.49 -5.88 -13.03
N ALA A 326 33.99 -5.67 -14.24
CA ALA A 326 34.01 -6.69 -15.29
C ALA A 326 35.44 -7.12 -15.63
N LEU A 327 36.37 -6.16 -15.78
CA LEU A 327 37.77 -6.44 -16.07
C LEU A 327 38.46 -7.20 -14.93
N ALA A 328 38.15 -6.87 -13.67
CA ALA A 328 38.68 -7.57 -12.51
C ALA A 328 38.20 -9.04 -12.46
N GLU A 329 36.91 -9.30 -12.72
CA GLU A 329 36.35 -10.65 -12.78
C GLU A 329 36.99 -11.49 -13.90
N VAL A 330 37.25 -10.90 -15.07
CA VAL A 330 37.95 -11.58 -16.19
C VAL A 330 39.39 -11.93 -15.82
N ARG A 331 40.15 -10.98 -15.25
CA ARG A 331 41.55 -11.21 -14.81
C ARG A 331 41.64 -12.31 -13.75
N ALA A 332 40.75 -12.29 -12.77
CA ALA A 332 40.71 -13.33 -11.74
C ALA A 332 40.42 -14.73 -12.31
N LYS A 333 39.64 -14.84 -13.39
CA LYS A 333 39.41 -16.12 -14.09
C LYS A 333 40.61 -16.57 -14.91
N THR A 334 41.38 -15.65 -15.50
CA THR A 334 42.59 -16.00 -16.27
C THR A 334 43.73 -16.45 -15.37
N ASP A 335 43.91 -15.80 -14.21
CA ASP A 335 44.99 -16.11 -13.28
C ASP A 335 44.78 -17.45 -12.54
N ASN A 336 43.54 -17.93 -12.48
CA ASN A 336 43.17 -19.20 -11.83
C ASN A 336 43.09 -20.40 -12.81
N LYS A 337 43.44 -20.24 -14.09
CA LYS A 337 43.58 -21.39 -14.99
C LYS A 337 44.88 -22.15 -14.67
N PRO A 338 44.84 -23.47 -14.42
CA PRO A 338 46.06 -24.25 -14.25
C PRO A 338 46.92 -24.10 -15.50
N THR A 339 48.21 -23.78 -15.34
CA THR A 339 49.19 -23.94 -16.40
C THR A 339 49.26 -25.43 -16.74
N GLU A 340 48.81 -25.80 -17.95
CA GLU A 340 48.89 -27.16 -18.50
C GLU A 340 50.32 -27.68 -18.59
#